data_AF-A0A8S3X3N1-F1
#
_entry.id   AF-A0A8S3X3N1-F1
#
_cell.length_a   1.000
_cell.length_b   1.000
_cell.length_c   1.000
_cell.angle_alpha   90.00
_cell.angle_beta   90.00
_cell.angle_gamma   90.00
#
_symmetry.space_group_name_H-M   'P 1'
#
loop_
_entity.id
_entity.type
_entity.pdbx_description
1 polymer ?
#
loop_
_entity_poly.entity_id
_entity_poly.type
_entity_poly.pdbx_seq_one_letter_code
_entity_poly.pdbx_strand_id
1 'polypeptide(L)'
;MQNGLPVCYASRALNKAEQRYAQIEKELYACVFACERFHAYIYGRTDITIETDHKPLVSIIKKSIVDSPTRLQRMLLRLQRYTFKLVYKPGKHLYIADALSRAYEPTVLSALHPSSDSLHDEVCAVQRQAVSRVTDDITDVQFVQLQKYTETDNELIKLKKYVLKGWPSVKGEVDDIIKPYWNYKEDLSFAHGLVWKNERIIVPKILRKEFLNKLHIDHMGLEKCKLRAREILFWPGLNNDLKNMVLNCQICLSFRRNNQKE
;
A
#
# COMPACT_ATOMS: atom_id res chain seq x y z
N MET A 1 15.69 -5.16 16.02
CA MET A 1 16.02 -4.51 17.31
C MET A 1 17.24 -3.64 17.09
N GLN A 2 17.35 -2.53 17.82
CA GLN A 2 18.55 -1.69 17.83
C GLN A 2 19.04 -1.65 19.28
N ASN A 3 20.27 -2.11 19.52
CA ASN A 3 20.87 -2.21 20.87
C ASN A 3 20.02 -3.02 21.88
N GLY A 4 19.40 -4.12 21.44
CA GLY A 4 18.53 -4.94 22.29
C GLY A 4 17.17 -4.33 22.58
N LEU A 5 16.86 -3.16 22.01
CA LEU A 5 15.57 -2.49 22.16
C LEU A 5 14.68 -2.65 20.91
N PRO A 6 13.36 -2.64 21.09
CA PRO A 6 12.39 -2.60 20.01
C PRO A 6 12.59 -1.34 19.16
N VAL A 7 12.55 -1.48 17.83
CA VAL A 7 12.56 -0.34 16.91
C VAL A 7 11.11 0.13 16.67
N CYS A 8 10.19 -0.82 16.55
CA CYS A 8 8.79 -0.58 16.27
C CYS A 8 7.94 -1.79 16.67
N TYR A 9 6.65 -1.56 16.95
CA TYR A 9 5.66 -2.58 17.25
C TYR A 9 4.49 -2.50 16.28
N ALA A 10 3.86 -3.63 15.98
CA ALA A 10 2.65 -3.68 15.18
C ALA A 10 1.78 -4.88 15.58
N SER A 11 0.46 -4.69 15.55
CA SER A 11 -0.54 -5.75 15.69
C SER A 11 -1.74 -5.44 14.79
N ARG A 12 -2.51 -6.48 14.45
CA ARG A 12 -3.71 -6.37 13.61
C ARG A 12 -4.70 -7.47 13.98
N ALA A 13 -5.96 -7.10 14.18
CA ALA A 13 -7.03 -8.08 14.38
C ALA A 13 -7.36 -8.81 13.07
N LEU A 14 -7.74 -10.09 13.17
CA LEU A 14 -8.24 -10.86 12.04
C LEU A 14 -9.68 -10.46 11.70
N ASN A 15 -9.98 -10.26 10.42
CA ASN A 15 -11.35 -10.03 9.97
C ASN A 15 -12.20 -11.32 10.01
N LYS A 16 -13.52 -11.21 9.82
CA LYS A 16 -14.46 -12.36 9.89
C LYS A 16 -14.08 -13.53 8.96
N ALA A 17 -13.48 -13.24 7.80
CA ALA A 17 -13.04 -14.29 6.88
C ALA A 17 -11.73 -14.95 7.36
N GLU A 18 -10.76 -14.15 7.80
CA GLU A 18 -9.46 -14.59 8.32
C GLU A 18 -9.58 -15.36 9.64
N GLN A 19 -10.59 -15.05 10.47
CA GLN A 19 -10.91 -15.81 11.67
C GLN A 19 -11.26 -17.27 11.39
N ARG A 20 -11.76 -17.58 10.19
CA ARG A 20 -12.09 -18.94 9.73
C ARG A 20 -10.89 -19.70 9.17
N TYR A 21 -9.72 -19.07 9.07
CA TYR A 21 -8.51 -19.73 8.58
C TYR A 21 -8.03 -20.80 9.55
N ALA A 22 -7.38 -21.83 9.02
CA ALA A 22 -6.72 -22.83 9.84
C ALA A 22 -5.61 -22.17 10.68
N GLN A 23 -5.28 -22.72 11.85
CA GLN A 23 -4.29 -22.10 12.74
C GLN A 23 -2.98 -21.81 12.01
N ILE A 24 -2.49 -22.79 11.25
CA ILE A 24 -1.24 -22.65 10.48
C ILE A 24 -1.28 -21.54 9.42
N GLU A 25 -2.45 -21.29 8.84
CA GLU A 25 -2.66 -20.19 7.89
C GLU A 25 -2.65 -18.85 8.62
N LYS A 26 -3.22 -18.76 9.82
CA LYS A 26 -3.18 -17.55 10.65
C LYS A 26 -1.74 -17.21 11.06
N GLU A 27 -0.97 -18.21 11.47
CA GLU A 27 0.44 -18.04 11.86
C GLU A 27 1.31 -17.61 10.68
N LEU A 28 1.12 -18.22 9.50
CA LEU A 28 1.83 -17.79 8.30
C LEU A 28 1.42 -16.37 7.89
N TYR A 29 0.13 -16.06 7.99
CA TYR A 29 -0.39 -14.74 7.67
C TYR A 29 0.18 -13.67 8.59
N ALA A 30 0.38 -13.97 9.87
CA ALA A 30 1.07 -13.06 10.80
C ALA A 30 2.50 -12.75 10.34
N CYS A 31 3.23 -13.75 9.82
CA CYS A 31 4.55 -13.52 9.23
C CYS A 31 4.49 -12.64 7.98
N VAL A 32 3.52 -12.87 7.09
CA VAL A 32 3.29 -12.03 5.90
C VAL A 32 3.01 -10.58 6.30
N PHE A 33 2.09 -10.38 7.23
CA PHE A 33 1.75 -9.07 7.76
C PHE A 33 2.97 -8.35 8.33
N ALA A 34 3.77 -9.03 9.17
CA ALA A 34 4.98 -8.44 9.74
C ALA A 34 6.00 -8.05 8.66
N CYS A 35 6.22 -8.91 7.66
CA CYS A 35 7.19 -8.62 6.60
C CYS A 35 6.78 -7.42 5.73
N GLU A 36 5.50 -7.34 5.39
CA GLU A 36 4.98 -6.22 4.60
C GLU A 36 4.90 -4.94 5.41
N ARG A 37 4.49 -5.02 6.68
CA ARG A 37 4.40 -3.85 7.58
C ARG A 37 5.76 -3.21 7.85
N PHE A 38 6.82 -4.00 7.85
CA PHE A 38 8.18 -3.53 8.07
C PHE A 38 9.03 -3.58 6.80
N HIS A 39 8.40 -3.52 5.62
CA HIS A 39 9.06 -3.64 4.32
C HIS A 39 10.27 -2.70 4.20
N ALA A 40 10.09 -1.42 4.55
CA ALA A 40 11.16 -0.42 4.51
C ALA A 40 12.40 -0.77 5.37
N TYR A 41 12.24 -1.59 6.42
CA TYR A 41 13.33 -2.00 7.30
C TYR A 41 14.01 -3.30 6.84
N ILE A 42 13.24 -4.25 6.31
CA ILE A 42 13.72 -5.62 6.08
C ILE A 42 14.01 -5.93 4.62
N TYR A 43 13.51 -5.13 3.67
CA TYR A 43 13.71 -5.38 2.26
C TYR A 43 15.19 -5.25 1.86
N GLY A 44 15.70 -6.22 1.09
CA GLY A 44 17.11 -6.28 0.69
C GLY A 44 18.10 -6.71 1.80
N ARG A 45 17.63 -6.92 3.04
CA ARG A 45 18.46 -7.46 4.13
C ARG A 45 18.51 -8.99 4.06
N THR A 46 19.68 -9.55 4.38
CA THR A 46 19.91 -11.01 4.40
C THR A 46 19.97 -11.58 5.82
N ASP A 47 20.06 -10.71 6.82
CA ASP A 47 20.26 -11.01 8.24
C ASP A 47 18.97 -10.89 9.08
N ILE A 48 17.82 -11.12 8.46
CA ILE A 48 16.51 -11.06 9.14
C ILE A 48 16.18 -12.41 9.77
N THR A 49 15.77 -12.38 11.05
CA THR A 49 15.24 -13.55 11.77
C THR A 49 13.82 -13.26 12.21
N ILE A 50 12.90 -14.17 11.86
CA ILE A 50 11.51 -14.16 12.33
C ILE A 50 11.37 -15.24 13.39
N GLU A 51 10.81 -14.87 14.53
CA GLU A 51 10.59 -15.77 15.66
C GLU A 51 9.10 -16.10 15.76
N THR A 52 8.77 -17.39 15.83
CA THR A 52 7.39 -17.88 15.95
C THR A 52 7.28 -18.96 17.02
N ASP A 53 6.17 -19.01 17.74
CA ASP A 53 5.82 -20.12 18.63
C ASP A 53 5.11 -21.26 17.91
N HIS A 54 4.93 -21.17 16.59
CA HIS A 54 4.31 -22.22 15.80
C HIS A 54 5.36 -23.12 15.12
N LYS A 55 5.81 -24.15 15.84
CA LYS A 55 6.84 -25.10 15.36
C LYS A 55 6.57 -25.69 13.95
N PRO A 56 5.33 -26.08 13.57
CA PRO A 56 5.05 -26.59 12.22
C PRO A 56 5.33 -25.59 11.10
N LEU A 57 5.28 -24.28 11.39
CA LEU A 57 5.49 -23.22 10.40
C LEU A 57 6.93 -23.24 9.85
N VAL A 58 7.90 -23.54 10.72
CA VAL A 58 9.32 -23.68 10.37
C VAL A 58 9.52 -24.76 9.30
N SER A 59 8.75 -25.85 9.37
CA SER A 59 8.79 -26.93 8.40
C SER A 59 8.13 -26.57 7.08
N ILE A 60 7.03 -25.79 7.10
CA ILE A 60 6.31 -25.40 5.88
C ILE A 60 7.11 -24.48 4.98
N ILE A 61 7.84 -23.51 5.54
CA ILE A 61 8.67 -22.60 4.74
C ILE A 61 9.76 -23.34 3.96
N LYS A 62 10.18 -24.52 4.43
CA LYS A 62 11.18 -25.36 3.77
C LYS A 62 10.60 -26.29 2.70
N LYS A 63 9.29 -26.49 2.67
CA LYS A 63 8.63 -27.36 1.69
C LYS A 63 8.49 -26.65 0.35
N SER A 64 8.36 -27.43 -0.72
CA SER A 64 7.99 -26.89 -2.03
C SER A 64 6.66 -26.15 -1.92
N ILE A 65 6.58 -24.98 -2.53
CA ILE A 65 5.35 -24.18 -2.58
C ILE A 65 4.24 -25.00 -3.25
N VAL A 66 4.57 -25.76 -4.30
CA VAL A 66 3.60 -26.53 -5.10
C VAL A 66 2.83 -27.56 -4.27
N ASP A 67 3.42 -28.10 -3.20
CA ASP A 67 2.81 -29.12 -2.34
C ASP A 67 1.92 -28.53 -1.23
N SER A 68 1.84 -27.20 -1.14
CA SER A 68 1.05 -26.50 -0.12
C SER A 68 -0.38 -26.23 -0.63
N PRO A 69 -1.38 -26.15 0.26
CA PRO A 69 -2.72 -25.64 -0.08
C PRO A 69 -2.67 -24.25 -0.73
N THR A 70 -3.56 -23.97 -1.69
CA THR A 70 -3.55 -22.76 -2.53
C THR A 70 -3.43 -21.45 -1.73
N ARG A 71 -4.06 -21.39 -0.54
CA ARG A 71 -3.98 -20.19 0.32
C ARG A 71 -2.57 -20.01 0.92
N LEU A 72 -1.96 -21.08 1.41
CA LEU A 72 -0.58 -21.07 1.90
C LEU A 72 0.41 -20.77 0.76
N GLN A 73 0.19 -21.32 -0.44
CA GLN A 73 1.00 -21.00 -1.62
C GLN A 73 1.04 -19.50 -1.90
N ARG A 74 -0.13 -18.85 -1.91
CA ARG A 74 -0.23 -17.40 -2.14
C ARG A 74 0.53 -16.60 -1.07
N MET A 75 0.47 -17.02 0.19
CA MET A 75 1.22 -16.37 1.28
C MET A 75 2.73 -16.59 1.15
N LEU A 76 3.16 -17.81 0.80
CA LEU A 76 4.58 -18.13 0.58
C LEU A 76 5.17 -17.34 -0.59
N LEU A 77 4.43 -17.19 -1.70
CA LEU A 77 4.84 -16.36 -2.84
C LEU A 77 5.03 -14.88 -2.45
N ARG A 78 4.19 -14.35 -1.55
CA ARG A 78 4.36 -12.98 -1.03
C ARG A 78 5.65 -12.85 -0.22
N LEU A 79 6.02 -13.88 0.53
CA LEU A 79 7.22 -13.91 1.36
C LEU A 79 8.51 -14.07 0.54
N GLN A 80 8.46 -14.59 -0.70
CA GLN A 80 9.65 -14.83 -1.52
C GLN A 80 10.51 -13.59 -1.80
N ARG A 81 9.94 -12.39 -1.74
CA ARG A 81 10.70 -11.14 -1.92
C ARG A 81 11.59 -10.77 -0.73
N TYR A 82 11.46 -11.48 0.40
CA TYR A 82 12.19 -11.23 1.63
C TYR A 82 13.15 -12.39 1.91
N THR A 83 14.37 -12.07 2.34
CA THR A 83 15.34 -13.06 2.78
C THR A 83 15.36 -13.09 4.31
N PHE A 84 14.86 -14.17 4.91
CA PHE A 84 14.81 -14.30 6.37
C PHE A 84 14.97 -15.75 6.82
N LYS A 85 15.33 -15.92 8.09
CA LYS A 85 15.35 -17.21 8.81
C LYS A 85 14.15 -17.29 9.75
N LEU A 86 13.30 -18.30 9.58
CA LEU A 86 12.22 -18.56 10.52
C LEU A 86 12.70 -19.52 11.61
N VAL A 87 12.60 -19.09 12.87
CA VAL A 87 13.08 -19.84 14.05
C VAL A 87 11.93 -20.04 15.03
N TYR A 88 11.81 -21.26 15.55
CA TYR A 88 10.86 -21.54 16.62
C TYR A 88 11.41 -21.02 17.96
N LYS A 89 10.58 -20.27 18.68
CA LYS A 89 10.79 -19.94 20.10
C LYS A 89 9.55 -20.29 20.91
N PRO A 90 9.70 -20.91 22.10
CA PRO A 90 8.57 -21.16 22.98
C PRO A 90 7.82 -19.86 23.31
N GLY A 91 6.48 -19.89 23.29
CA GLY A 91 5.64 -18.71 23.53
C GLY A 91 5.92 -17.98 24.84
N LYS A 92 6.41 -18.69 25.87
CA LYS A 92 6.87 -18.11 27.15
C LYS A 92 7.97 -17.04 26.99
N HIS A 93 8.71 -17.06 25.88
CA HIS A 93 9.75 -16.08 25.56
C HIS A 93 9.29 -15.00 24.57
N LEU A 94 8.05 -15.08 24.07
CA LEU A 94 7.45 -14.15 23.12
C LEU A 94 6.39 -13.26 23.80
N TYR A 95 6.63 -12.87 25.05
CA TYR A 95 5.67 -12.14 25.89
C TYR A 95 5.17 -10.82 25.27
N ILE A 96 6.01 -10.10 24.53
CA ILE A 96 5.60 -8.86 23.86
C ILE A 96 4.62 -9.15 22.70
N ALA A 97 4.94 -10.14 21.87
CA ALA A 97 4.11 -10.50 20.73
C ALA A 97 2.77 -11.12 21.17
N ASP A 98 2.79 -11.96 22.21
CA ASP A 98 1.59 -12.56 22.81
C ASP A 98 0.70 -11.50 23.50
N ALA A 99 1.30 -10.51 24.18
CA ALA A 99 0.54 -9.40 24.75
C ALA A 99 -0.14 -8.56 23.66
N LEU A 100 0.58 -8.20 22.59
CA LEU A 100 0.05 -7.40 21.49
C LEU A 100 -1.00 -8.13 20.64
N SER A 101 -0.93 -9.46 20.55
CA SER A 101 -1.92 -10.26 19.82
C SER A 101 -3.21 -10.47 20.61
N ARG A 102 -3.14 -10.48 21.96
CA ARG A 102 -4.28 -10.65 22.86
C ARG A 102 -4.95 -9.33 23.27
N ALA A 103 -4.19 -8.24 23.37
CA ALA A 103 -4.67 -6.92 23.80
C ALA A 103 -5.27 -6.11 22.64
N TYR A 104 -6.28 -6.66 21.97
CA TYR A 104 -7.07 -5.92 20.99
C TYR A 104 -8.23 -5.21 21.73
N GLU A 105 -8.29 -3.88 21.63
CA GLU A 105 -9.44 -3.13 22.13
C GLU A 105 -10.59 -3.23 21.11
N PRO A 106 -11.83 -3.58 21.51
CA PRO A 106 -12.96 -3.78 20.59
C PRO A 106 -13.50 -2.52 19.90
N THR A 107 -12.81 -1.39 20.00
CA THR A 107 -13.37 -0.10 19.63
C THR A 107 -12.77 0.40 18.31
N VAL A 108 -13.68 0.74 17.40
CA VAL A 108 -13.51 1.50 16.14
C VAL A 108 -13.26 0.73 14.82
N LEU A 109 -12.68 -0.47 14.78
CA LEU A 109 -12.39 -1.14 13.48
C LEU A 109 -13.52 -1.98 12.87
N SER A 110 -14.57 -2.28 13.63
CA SER A 110 -15.67 -3.19 13.21
C SER A 110 -16.68 -2.56 12.23
N ALA A 111 -16.56 -1.28 11.90
CA ALA A 111 -17.50 -0.55 11.03
C ALA A 111 -17.03 -0.37 9.57
N LEU A 112 -15.82 -0.83 9.19
CA LEU A 112 -15.20 -0.47 7.89
C LEU A 112 -15.04 -1.60 6.87
N HIS A 113 -15.58 -2.80 7.14
CA HIS A 113 -15.59 -3.86 6.13
C HIS A 113 -17.03 -4.28 5.82
N PRO A 114 -17.61 -3.80 4.70
CA PRO A 114 -18.80 -4.44 4.14
C PRO A 114 -18.43 -5.88 3.83
N SER A 115 -19.27 -6.80 4.28
CA SER A 115 -19.24 -8.22 3.93
C SER A 115 -19.21 -8.40 2.42
N SER A 116 -18.06 -8.71 1.84
CA SER A 116 -17.98 -9.21 0.46
C SER A 116 -18.09 -10.73 0.50
N ASP A 117 -19.33 -11.19 0.67
CA ASP A 117 -19.75 -12.55 0.34
C ASP A 117 -20.17 -12.52 -1.14
N SER A 118 -19.32 -13.03 -2.04
CA SER A 118 -19.72 -13.62 -3.34
C SER A 118 -18.51 -14.13 -4.11
N LEU A 119 -18.66 -15.35 -4.61
CA LEU A 119 -17.72 -16.21 -5.33
C LEU A 119 -17.41 -15.73 -6.76
N HIS A 120 -16.88 -14.52 -6.94
CA HIS A 120 -16.50 -14.04 -8.29
C HIS A 120 -15.17 -13.29 -8.38
N ASP A 121 -14.27 -13.48 -7.41
CA ASP A 121 -13.06 -12.67 -7.26
C ASP A 121 -11.76 -13.46 -7.59
N GLU A 122 -11.85 -14.45 -8.48
CA GLU A 122 -10.70 -15.29 -8.86
C GLU A 122 -9.74 -14.61 -9.85
N VAL A 123 -10.12 -13.47 -10.44
CA VAL A 123 -9.24 -12.66 -11.30
C VAL A 123 -8.55 -11.52 -10.53
N CYS A 124 -9.02 -11.15 -9.32
CA CYS A 124 -8.48 -10.02 -8.53
C CYS A 124 -7.21 -10.33 -7.71
N ALA A 125 -6.81 -11.59 -7.56
CA ALA A 125 -5.75 -11.97 -6.61
C ALA A 125 -4.34 -11.50 -7.03
N VAL A 126 -4.09 -11.31 -8.32
CA VAL A 126 -2.80 -10.79 -8.83
C VAL A 126 -2.69 -9.27 -8.59
N GLN A 127 -3.81 -8.56 -8.46
CA GLN A 127 -3.82 -7.10 -8.42
C GLN A 127 -3.79 -6.51 -7.00
N ARG A 128 -4.15 -7.29 -5.96
CA ARG A 128 -3.97 -6.86 -4.55
C ARG A 128 -2.49 -6.71 -4.15
N GLN A 129 -1.56 -7.32 -4.88
CA GLN A 129 -0.13 -7.16 -4.62
C GLN A 129 0.42 -5.79 -5.05
N ALA A 130 -0.28 -5.08 -5.96
CA ALA A 130 0.01 -3.69 -6.29
C ALA A 130 -0.49 -2.73 -5.20
N VAL A 131 -1.65 -3.01 -4.60
CA VAL A 131 -2.20 -2.21 -3.48
C VAL A 131 -1.34 -2.35 -2.22
N SER A 132 -0.76 -3.52 -1.95
CA SER A 132 0.15 -3.72 -0.82
C SER A 132 1.50 -2.99 -0.93
N ARG A 133 1.88 -2.45 -2.10
CA ARG A 133 3.05 -1.56 -2.22
C ARG A 133 2.73 -0.11 -1.85
N VAL A 134 1.45 0.25 -1.76
CA VAL A 134 0.96 1.60 -1.48
C VAL A 134 0.84 1.88 0.04
N THR A 135 1.04 0.89 0.91
CA THR A 135 0.47 0.88 2.27
C THR A 135 1.37 1.37 3.43
N ASP A 136 2.52 1.98 3.18
CA ASP A 136 3.22 2.72 4.27
C ASP A 136 2.91 4.22 4.26
N ASP A 137 2.51 4.79 3.11
CA ASP A 137 2.27 6.24 2.95
C ASP A 137 0.77 6.61 2.85
N ILE A 138 -0.12 5.65 2.57
CA ILE A 138 -1.58 5.88 2.52
C ILE A 138 -2.25 5.03 3.59
N THR A 139 -2.88 5.68 4.55
CA THR A 139 -3.62 4.98 5.61
C THR A 139 -4.94 4.39 5.09
N ASP A 140 -5.47 3.36 5.77
CA ASP A 140 -6.76 2.76 5.43
C ASP A 140 -7.89 3.81 5.34
N VAL A 141 -7.86 4.81 6.22
CA VAL A 141 -8.80 5.95 6.21
C VAL A 141 -8.70 6.75 4.91
N GLN A 142 -7.48 7.03 4.47
CA GLN A 142 -7.27 7.76 3.21
C GLN A 142 -7.66 6.93 2.00
N PHE A 143 -7.48 5.61 2.05
CA PHE A 143 -7.91 4.72 0.98
C PHE A 143 -9.43 4.75 0.81
N VAL A 144 -10.18 4.69 1.92
CA VAL A 144 -11.65 4.83 1.90
C VAL A 144 -12.07 6.22 1.40
N GLN A 145 -11.38 7.29 1.82
CA GLN A 145 -11.63 8.64 1.31
C GLN A 145 -11.38 8.72 -0.20
N LEU A 146 -10.27 8.16 -0.69
CA LEU A 146 -9.96 8.10 -2.11
C LEU A 146 -11.09 7.43 -2.90
N GLN A 147 -11.65 6.32 -2.41
CA GLN A 147 -12.76 5.63 -3.07
C GLN A 147 -14.00 6.53 -3.12
N LYS A 148 -14.41 7.07 -1.98
CA LYS A 148 -15.58 7.96 -1.86
C LYS A 148 -15.47 9.18 -2.78
N TYR A 149 -14.30 9.81 -2.83
CA TYR A 149 -14.09 11.01 -3.66
C TYR A 149 -13.88 10.68 -5.14
N THR A 150 -13.40 9.47 -5.47
CA THR A 150 -13.35 8.99 -6.86
C THR A 150 -14.76 8.83 -7.45
N GLU A 151 -15.72 8.38 -6.64
CA GLU A 151 -17.11 8.21 -7.07
C GLU A 151 -17.88 9.52 -7.26
N THR A 152 -17.36 10.63 -6.72
CA THR A 152 -17.99 11.96 -6.80
C THR A 152 -17.24 12.93 -7.71
N ASP A 153 -15.99 12.63 -8.08
CA ASP A 153 -15.19 13.46 -8.98
C ASP A 153 -15.60 13.25 -10.45
N ASN A 154 -16.18 14.27 -11.08
CA ASN A 154 -16.63 14.23 -12.47
C ASN A 154 -15.52 13.82 -13.47
N GLU A 155 -14.26 14.20 -13.22
CA GLU A 155 -13.11 13.79 -14.04
C GLU A 155 -12.91 12.28 -13.94
N LEU A 156 -12.91 11.73 -12.73
CA LEU A 156 -12.64 10.31 -12.50
C LEU A 156 -13.83 9.40 -12.82
N ILE A 157 -15.07 9.87 -12.63
CA ILE A 157 -16.28 9.18 -13.05
C ILE A 157 -16.27 9.00 -14.58
N LYS A 158 -15.93 10.05 -15.33
CA LYS A 158 -15.80 9.98 -16.79
C LYS A 158 -14.62 9.11 -17.20
N LEU A 159 -13.46 9.27 -16.57
CA LEU A 159 -12.27 8.46 -16.84
C LEU A 159 -12.57 6.96 -16.63
N LYS A 160 -13.25 6.60 -15.54
CA LYS A 160 -13.72 5.24 -15.26
C LYS A 160 -14.59 4.68 -16.40
N LYS A 161 -15.49 5.49 -16.98
CA LYS A 161 -16.31 5.06 -18.13
C LYS A 161 -15.44 4.70 -19.34
N TYR A 162 -14.43 5.51 -19.67
CA TYR A 162 -13.50 5.22 -20.77
C TYR A 162 -12.62 4.00 -20.49
N VAL A 163 -12.15 3.82 -19.25
CA VAL A 163 -11.36 2.65 -18.86
C VAL A 163 -12.17 1.35 -18.96
N LEU A 164 -13.45 1.37 -18.57
CA LEU A 164 -14.30 0.17 -18.59
C LEU A 164 -14.95 -0.12 -19.95
N LYS A 165 -15.38 0.92 -20.69
CA LYS A 165 -16.09 0.76 -21.98
C LYS A 165 -15.16 0.83 -23.19
N GLY A 166 -13.92 1.25 -22.99
CA GLY A 166 -12.96 1.50 -24.06
C GLY A 166 -12.85 2.97 -24.45
N TRP A 167 -11.74 3.28 -25.11
CA TRP A 167 -11.43 4.61 -25.61
C TRP A 167 -11.87 4.75 -27.08
N PRO A 168 -12.34 5.93 -27.51
CA PRO A 168 -12.60 6.22 -28.92
C PRO A 168 -11.35 6.06 -29.79
N SER A 169 -11.53 5.82 -31.09
CA SER A 169 -10.42 5.66 -32.04
C SER A 169 -9.64 6.96 -32.26
N VAL A 170 -10.29 8.11 -32.10
CA VAL A 170 -9.71 9.43 -32.38
C VAL A 170 -9.72 10.30 -31.12
N LYS A 171 -8.61 10.98 -30.85
CA LYS A 171 -8.45 11.87 -29.69
C LYS A 171 -9.47 13.02 -29.66
N GLY A 172 -9.97 13.44 -30.82
CA GLY A 172 -10.96 14.51 -30.96
C GLY A 172 -12.32 14.19 -30.34
N GLU A 173 -12.67 12.90 -30.24
CA GLU A 173 -13.95 12.40 -29.70
C GLU A 173 -13.92 12.22 -28.17
N VAL A 174 -12.77 12.45 -27.55
CA VAL A 174 -12.61 12.36 -26.10
C VAL A 174 -12.96 13.69 -25.46
N ASP A 175 -13.74 13.63 -24.38
CA ASP A 175 -14.07 14.79 -23.54
C ASP A 175 -12.81 15.61 -23.18
N ASP A 176 -12.90 16.94 -23.25
CA ASP A 176 -11.76 17.83 -22.96
C ASP A 176 -11.11 17.60 -21.60
N ILE A 177 -11.91 17.25 -20.60
CA ILE A 177 -11.48 16.93 -19.24
C ILE A 177 -10.61 15.66 -19.21
N ILE A 178 -10.81 14.74 -20.15
CA ILE A 178 -10.15 13.43 -20.23
C ILE A 178 -8.98 13.42 -21.22
N LYS A 179 -8.92 14.38 -22.17
CA LYS A 179 -7.79 14.52 -23.12
C LYS A 179 -6.39 14.48 -22.47
N PRO A 180 -6.15 15.02 -21.26
CA PRO A 180 -4.85 14.89 -20.57
C PRO A 180 -4.42 13.44 -20.28
N TYR A 181 -5.38 12.50 -20.22
CA TYR A 181 -5.13 11.09 -19.96
C TYR A 181 -4.93 10.25 -21.22
N TRP A 182 -5.17 10.81 -22.41
CA TRP A 182 -5.10 10.08 -23.69
C TRP A 182 -3.78 9.35 -23.89
N ASN A 183 -2.65 9.99 -23.55
CA ASN A 183 -1.32 9.42 -23.71
C ASN A 183 -1.01 8.28 -22.71
N TYR A 184 -1.91 8.05 -21.74
CA TYR A 184 -1.76 7.03 -20.72
C TYR A 184 -2.82 5.94 -20.84
N LYS A 185 -3.71 5.98 -21.84
CA LYS A 185 -4.90 5.13 -21.95
C LYS A 185 -4.65 3.63 -21.79
N GLU A 186 -3.50 3.13 -22.25
CA GLU A 186 -3.08 1.73 -22.16
C GLU A 186 -2.57 1.35 -20.77
N ASP A 187 -2.04 2.31 -20.02
CA ASP A 187 -1.55 2.15 -18.64
C ASP A 187 -2.67 2.27 -17.60
N LEU A 188 -3.90 2.63 -18.02
CA LEU A 188 -4.99 2.93 -17.12
C LEU A 188 -5.83 1.70 -16.81
N SER A 189 -6.09 1.49 -15.52
CA SER A 189 -6.95 0.40 -15.05
C SER A 189 -7.88 0.86 -13.93
N PHE A 190 -8.98 0.13 -13.73
CA PHE A 190 -9.92 0.36 -12.64
C PHE A 190 -9.91 -0.86 -11.72
N ALA A 191 -9.58 -0.65 -10.45
CA ALA A 191 -9.51 -1.70 -9.45
C ALA A 191 -9.78 -1.14 -8.06
N HIS A 192 -10.42 -1.93 -7.19
CA HIS A 192 -10.68 -1.56 -5.80
C HIS A 192 -11.39 -0.20 -5.65
N GLY A 193 -12.32 0.13 -6.53
CA GLY A 193 -13.05 1.41 -6.49
C GLY A 193 -12.24 2.64 -6.95
N LEU A 194 -11.00 2.45 -7.41
CA LEU A 194 -10.09 3.53 -7.80
C LEU A 194 -9.64 3.38 -9.26
N VAL A 195 -9.27 4.51 -9.86
CA VAL A 195 -8.57 4.53 -11.17
C VAL A 195 -7.07 4.55 -10.91
N TRP A 196 -6.33 3.73 -11.65
CA TRP A 196 -4.90 3.51 -11.52
C TRP A 196 -4.19 3.82 -12.83
N LYS A 197 -2.95 4.30 -12.73
CA LYS A 197 -1.97 4.30 -13.82
C LYS A 197 -0.83 3.35 -13.43
N ASN A 198 -0.76 2.19 -14.06
CA ASN A 198 0.11 1.09 -13.63
C ASN A 198 -0.11 0.81 -12.12
N GLU A 199 0.92 0.98 -11.29
CA GLU A 199 0.85 0.77 -9.82
C GLU A 199 0.47 2.04 -9.04
N ARG A 200 0.12 3.16 -9.70
CA ARG A 200 -0.10 4.47 -9.06
C ARG A 200 -1.57 4.85 -9.01
N ILE A 201 -2.03 5.38 -7.88
CA ILE A 201 -3.42 5.84 -7.71
C ILE A 201 -3.62 7.19 -8.39
N ILE A 202 -4.72 7.32 -9.14
CA ILE A 202 -5.14 8.61 -9.66
C ILE A 202 -5.93 9.36 -8.59
N VAL A 203 -5.38 10.50 -8.15
CA VAL A 203 -5.93 11.24 -7.01
C VAL A 203 -7.06 12.19 -7.44
N PRO A 204 -8.26 12.10 -6.82
CA PRO A 204 -9.35 13.04 -7.01
C PRO A 204 -8.93 14.48 -6.71
N LYS A 205 -9.46 15.46 -7.47
CA LYS A 205 -9.03 16.87 -7.37
C LYS A 205 -9.06 17.40 -5.93
N ILE A 206 -10.11 17.05 -5.18
CA ILE A 206 -10.32 17.53 -3.82
C ILE A 206 -9.24 17.06 -2.84
N LEU A 207 -8.63 15.90 -3.08
CA LEU A 207 -7.59 15.33 -2.23
C LEU A 207 -6.16 15.72 -2.65
N ARG A 208 -5.98 16.26 -3.87
CA ARG A 208 -4.64 16.60 -4.40
C ARG A 208 -3.87 17.54 -3.46
N LYS A 209 -4.53 18.56 -2.88
CA LYS A 209 -3.89 19.49 -1.93
C LYS A 209 -3.41 18.81 -0.65
N GLU A 210 -4.20 17.88 -0.11
CA GLU A 210 -3.82 17.12 1.08
C GLU A 210 -2.60 16.24 0.79
N PHE A 211 -2.61 15.50 -0.31
CA PHE A 211 -1.50 14.63 -0.69
C PHE A 211 -0.23 15.42 -1.02
N LEU A 212 -0.36 16.58 -1.67
CA LEU A 212 0.77 17.49 -1.88
C LEU A 212 1.39 17.92 -0.54
N ASN A 213 0.58 18.38 0.41
CA ASN A 213 1.07 18.76 1.74
C ASN A 213 1.80 17.60 2.42
N LYS A 214 1.26 16.37 2.34
CA LYS A 214 1.89 15.16 2.91
C LYS A 214 3.24 14.85 2.29
N LEU A 215 3.36 14.95 0.97
CA LEU A 215 4.62 14.76 0.27
C LEU A 215 5.67 15.81 0.64
N HIS A 216 5.24 16.96 1.18
CA HIS A 216 6.09 18.11 1.51
C HIS A 216 6.38 18.30 3.01
N ILE A 217 5.85 17.47 3.90
CA ILE A 217 5.94 17.65 5.37
C ILE A 217 7.37 17.92 5.84
N ASP A 218 8.34 17.17 5.32
CA ASP A 218 9.74 17.26 5.75
C ASP A 218 10.53 18.35 5.00
N HIS A 219 9.87 19.22 4.22
CA HIS A 219 10.47 20.23 3.35
C HIS A 219 11.63 19.70 2.49
N MET A 220 11.60 18.40 2.19
CA MET A 220 12.58 17.73 1.36
C MET A 220 12.53 18.37 -0.03
N GLY A 221 13.67 18.80 -0.55
CA GLY A 221 13.75 19.51 -1.83
C GLY A 221 12.96 18.83 -2.96
N LEU A 222 12.60 19.60 -3.99
CA LEU A 222 11.65 19.23 -5.04
C LEU A 222 11.86 17.83 -5.64
N GLU A 223 13.11 17.42 -5.87
CA GLU A 223 13.42 16.12 -6.47
C GLU A 223 13.04 14.93 -5.57
N LYS A 224 13.22 15.05 -4.24
CA LYS A 224 12.78 14.01 -3.30
C LYS A 224 11.25 13.92 -3.23
N CYS A 225 10.57 15.07 -3.23
CA CYS A 225 9.10 15.11 -3.30
C CYS A 225 8.58 14.43 -4.58
N LYS A 226 9.22 14.68 -5.73
CA LYS A 226 8.85 14.05 -7.01
C LYS A 226 9.07 12.54 -7.00
N LEU A 227 10.19 12.05 -6.45
CA LEU A 227 10.47 10.61 -6.37
C LEU A 227 9.40 9.89 -5.56
N ARG A 228 9.13 10.36 -4.34
CA ARG A 228 8.09 9.79 -3.46
C ARG A 228 6.70 9.82 -4.10
N ALA A 229 6.33 10.95 -4.71
CA ALA A 229 5.04 11.08 -5.38
C ALA A 229 4.88 10.09 -6.54
N ARG A 230 5.96 9.87 -7.33
CA ARG A 230 5.94 8.98 -8.49
C ARG A 230 5.84 7.51 -8.11
N GLU A 231 6.14 7.11 -6.90
CA GLU A 231 6.00 5.71 -6.52
C GLU A 231 4.53 5.33 -6.32
N ILE A 232 3.70 6.28 -5.88
CA ILE A 232 2.40 5.96 -5.28
C ILE A 232 1.23 6.68 -5.97
N LEU A 233 1.44 7.91 -6.45
CA LEU A 233 0.38 8.80 -6.90
C LEU A 233 0.56 9.26 -8.34
N PHE A 234 -0.55 9.60 -8.98
CA PHE A 234 -0.55 10.18 -10.32
C PHE A 234 -1.71 11.15 -10.53
N TRP A 235 -1.45 12.26 -11.21
CA TRP A 235 -2.45 13.01 -11.97
C TRP A 235 -1.71 13.86 -13.02
N PRO A 236 -2.38 14.23 -14.13
CA PRO A 236 -1.82 15.17 -15.09
C PRO A 236 -1.49 16.50 -14.40
N GLY A 237 -0.22 16.90 -14.43
CA GLY A 237 0.25 18.12 -13.77
C GLY A 237 0.88 17.95 -12.39
N LEU A 238 0.95 16.74 -11.82
CA LEU A 238 1.56 16.47 -10.50
C LEU A 238 2.92 17.14 -10.29
N ASN A 239 3.83 17.06 -11.27
CA ASN A 239 5.16 17.67 -11.17
C ASN A 239 5.08 19.20 -11.05
N ASN A 240 4.13 19.84 -11.74
CA ASN A 240 3.94 21.28 -11.71
C ASN A 240 3.33 21.72 -10.38
N ASP A 241 2.35 20.97 -9.88
CA ASP A 241 1.72 21.24 -8.58
C ASP A 241 2.72 21.10 -7.43
N LEU A 242 3.57 20.07 -7.47
CA LEU A 242 4.69 19.91 -6.52
C LEU A 242 5.67 21.10 -6.61
N LYS A 243 6.04 21.51 -7.82
CA LYS A 243 6.93 22.66 -8.03
C LYS A 243 6.34 23.93 -7.44
N ASN A 244 5.06 24.20 -7.69
CA ASN A 244 4.35 25.36 -7.17
C ASN A 244 4.25 25.34 -5.64
N MET A 245 3.96 24.19 -5.04
CA MET A 245 3.91 24.06 -3.59
C MET A 245 5.28 24.35 -2.94
N VAL A 246 6.37 23.78 -3.46
CA VAL A 246 7.72 24.02 -2.92
C VAL A 246 8.15 25.48 -3.13
N LEU A 247 7.81 26.09 -4.27
CA LEU A 247 8.11 27.50 -4.57
C LEU A 247 7.39 28.47 -3.62
N ASN A 248 6.18 28.13 -3.20
CA ASN A 248 5.35 28.99 -2.34
C ASN A 248 5.49 28.65 -0.84
N CYS A 249 6.34 27.68 -0.48
CA CYS A 249 6.57 27.31 0.90
C CYS A 249 7.53 28.29 1.60
N GLN A 250 7.04 28.99 2.62
CA GLN A 250 7.82 29.96 3.39
C GLN A 250 9.08 29.35 4.03
N ILE A 251 8.97 28.12 4.53
CA ILE A 251 10.10 27.39 5.13
C ILE A 251 11.14 27.05 4.06
N CYS A 252 10.73 26.50 2.91
CA CYS A 252 11.68 26.24 1.83
C CYS A 252 12.32 27.52 1.28
N LEU A 253 11.59 28.64 1.27
CA LEU A 253 12.10 29.94 0.83
C LEU A 253 13.16 30.49 1.80
N SER A 254 12.99 30.33 3.12
CA SER A 254 13.98 30.79 4.10
C SER A 254 15.29 30.02 4.05
N PHE A 255 15.25 28.76 3.63
CA PHE A 255 16.43 27.89 3.47
C PHE A 255 16.99 27.84 2.04
N ARG A 256 16.46 28.61 1.09
CA ARG A 256 17.08 28.73 -0.24
C ARG A 256 18.41 29.45 -0.10
N ARG A 257 19.47 28.85 -0.64
CA ARG A 257 20.74 29.55 -0.82
C ARG A 257 20.46 30.80 -1.66
N ASN A 258 20.58 31.98 -1.06
CA ASN A 258 20.79 33.20 -1.82
C ASN A 258 22.09 32.99 -2.58
N ASN A 259 22.04 32.98 -3.91
CA ASN A 259 23.26 33.14 -4.69
C ASN A 259 23.85 34.49 -4.25
N GLN A 260 24.96 34.46 -3.52
CA GLN A 260 25.77 35.66 -3.34
C GLN A 260 26.15 36.11 -4.75
N LYS A 261 25.79 37.35 -5.10
CA LYS A 261 26.28 37.98 -6.33
C LYS A 261 27.80 38.10 -6.17
N GLU A 262 28.54 37.49 -7.09
CA GLU A 262 29.92 37.90 -7.40
C GLU A 262 29.95 39.37 -7.85
#